data_AF-A0A1I4QM16-F1
#
_entry.id   AF-A0A1I4QM16-F1
#
_cell.length_a   1.000
_cell.length_b   1.000
_cell.length_c   1.000
_cell.angle_alpha   90.00
_cell.angle_beta   90.00
_cell.angle_gamma   90.00
#
_symmetry.space_group_name_H-M   'P 1'
#
loop_
_entity.id
_entity.type
_entity.pdbx_description
1 polymer ?
#
loop_
_entity_poly.entity_id
_entity_poly.type
_entity_poly.pdbx_seq_one_letter_code
_entity_poly.pdbx_strand_id
1 'polypeptide(L)'
;MSSYTEFGFSYSDLAGYLAALVLEDQKTNHFGFNGFPEITVERCPEGFHCYFAFQGRRAGPLVVSTSEAKRKVEQYKQGGAIDAADIRALQPFLVALESQSLSE
;
A
#
# COMPACT_ATOMS: atom_id res chain seq x y z
N MET A 1 0.92 -16.70 10.32
CA MET A 1 0.04 -16.18 9.25
C MET A 1 -1.37 -16.17 9.77
N SER A 2 -1.86 -15.02 10.23
CA SER A 2 -3.23 -14.88 10.71
C SER A 2 -4.15 -14.74 9.50
N SER A 3 -4.89 -15.80 9.16
CA SER A 3 -5.84 -15.77 8.05
C SER A 3 -7.12 -15.09 8.52
N TYR A 4 -7.52 -13.98 7.89
CA TYR A 4 -8.83 -13.36 8.11
C TYR A 4 -9.84 -13.84 7.07
N THR A 5 -9.99 -15.17 6.99
CA THR A 5 -11.01 -15.86 6.20
C THR A 5 -12.43 -15.32 6.43
N GLU A 6 -12.69 -14.67 7.56
CA GLU A 6 -13.97 -14.03 7.87
C GLU A 6 -14.36 -12.88 6.91
N PHE A 7 -13.40 -12.22 6.25
CA PHE A 7 -13.69 -11.12 5.33
C PHE A 7 -13.52 -11.46 3.84
N GLY A 8 -13.09 -12.69 3.53
CA GLY A 8 -12.88 -13.16 2.15
C GLY A 8 -11.56 -12.70 1.51
N PHE A 9 -10.64 -12.09 2.27
CA PHE A 9 -9.29 -11.77 1.80
C PHE A 9 -8.25 -11.85 2.93
N SER A 10 -6.98 -11.98 2.55
CA SER A 10 -5.82 -12.09 3.46
C SER A 10 -5.01 -10.79 3.52
N TYR A 11 -4.18 -10.64 4.55
CA TYR A 11 -3.20 -9.55 4.64
C TYR A 11 -2.33 -9.45 3.39
N SER A 12 -1.92 -10.59 2.85
CA SER A 12 -1.09 -10.67 1.65
C SER A 12 -1.82 -10.14 0.42
N ASP A 13 -3.14 -10.29 0.35
CA ASP A 13 -3.92 -9.73 -0.76
C ASP A 13 -3.96 -8.21 -0.70
N LEU A 14 -4.16 -7.63 0.49
CA LEU A 14 -4.14 -6.17 0.66
C LEU A 14 -2.73 -5.62 0.43
N ALA A 15 -1.69 -6.27 0.96
CA ALA A 15 -0.30 -5.91 0.70
C ALA A 15 0.03 -6.00 -0.80
N GLY A 16 -0.44 -7.04 -1.50
CA GLY A 16 -0.26 -7.21 -2.94
C GLY A 16 -0.98 -6.14 -3.76
N TYR A 17 -2.19 -5.74 -3.35
CA TYR A 17 -2.88 -4.61 -3.95
C TYR A 17 -2.08 -3.30 -3.79
N LEU A 18 -1.65 -3.00 -2.56
CA LEU A 18 -0.82 -1.81 -2.30
C LEU A 18 0.50 -1.85 -3.08
N ALA A 19 1.12 -3.03 -3.22
CA ALA A 19 2.32 -3.19 -4.01
C ALA A 19 2.08 -2.85 -5.48
N ALA A 20 0.94 -3.26 -6.04
CA ALA A 20 0.57 -2.92 -7.41
C ALA A 20 0.38 -1.41 -7.60
N LEU A 21 -0.19 -0.71 -6.61
CA LEU A 21 -0.29 0.76 -6.63
C LEU A 21 1.10 1.42 -6.66
N VAL A 22 2.03 0.96 -5.81
CA VAL A 22 3.40 1.46 -5.78
C VAL A 22 4.10 1.26 -7.12
N LEU A 23 3.96 0.07 -7.72
CA LEU A 23 4.55 -0.22 -9.03
C LEU A 23 3.97 0.68 -10.13
N GLU A 24 2.65 0.91 -10.11
CA GLU A 24 2.00 1.73 -11.13
C GLU A 24 2.38 3.21 -11.00
N ASP A 25 2.51 3.69 -9.77
CA ASP A 25 3.04 5.02 -9.48
C ASP A 25 4.49 5.17 -9.92
N GLN A 26 5.36 4.18 -9.64
CA GLN A 26 6.76 4.17 -10.09
C GLN A 26 6.88 4.20 -11.62
N LYS A 27 6.05 3.44 -12.35
CA LYS A 27 6.03 3.48 -13.82
C LYS A 27 5.62 4.84 -14.36
N THR A 28 4.62 5.47 -13.74
CA THR A 28 3.99 6.69 -14.25
C THR A 28 4.78 7.94 -13.90
N ASN A 29 5.24 8.04 -12.66
CA ASN A 29 5.83 9.26 -12.11
C ASN A 29 7.36 9.17 -11.97
N HIS A 30 7.98 8.08 -12.44
CA HIS A 30 9.42 7.83 -12.34
C HIS A 30 9.96 8.04 -10.91
N PHE A 31 9.19 7.62 -9.89
CA PHE A 31 9.60 7.71 -8.50
C PHE A 31 11.00 7.11 -8.31
N GLY A 32 11.90 7.87 -7.68
CA GLY A 32 13.34 7.66 -7.65
C GLY A 32 13.79 6.62 -6.62
N PHE A 33 13.01 5.56 -6.42
CA PHE A 33 13.44 4.47 -5.55
C PHE A 33 14.43 3.58 -6.30
N ASN A 34 15.66 3.48 -5.80
CA ASN A 34 16.57 2.37 -6.13
C ASN A 34 16.11 1.08 -5.40
N GLY A 35 14.85 0.68 -5.59
CA GLY A 35 14.26 -0.48 -4.95
C GLY A 35 12.74 -0.39 -4.75
N PHE A 36 12.24 -1.21 -3.84
CA PHE A 36 10.81 -1.34 -3.56
C PHE A 36 10.58 -1.29 -2.04
N PRO A 37 9.59 -0.52 -1.54
CA PRO A 37 9.33 -0.46 -0.10
C PRO A 37 8.77 -1.79 0.41
N GLU A 38 9.18 -2.17 1.61
CA GLU A 38 8.49 -3.18 2.41
C GLU A 38 7.09 -2.66 2.78
N ILE A 39 6.08 -3.50 2.60
CA ILE A 39 4.69 -3.16 2.93
C ILE A 39 4.24 -4.03 4.10
N THR A 40 3.93 -3.38 5.22
CA THR A 40 3.40 -4.04 6.42
C THR A 40 1.94 -3.69 6.57
N VAL A 41 1.08 -4.70 6.74
CA VAL A 41 -0.35 -4.51 7.00
C VAL A 41 -0.67 -5.03 8.40
N GLU A 42 -1.16 -4.15 9.26
CA GLU A 42 -1.56 -4.44 10.63
C GLU A 42 -3.09 -4.27 10.75
N ARG A 43 -3.77 -5.15 11.50
CA ARG A 43 -5.21 -5.02 11.74
C ARG A 43 -5.46 -4.16 12.97
N CYS A 44 -6.43 -3.27 12.85
CA CYS A 44 -6.92 -2.43 13.94
C CYS A 44 -8.45 -2.56 14.06
N PRO A 45 -9.08 -2.07 15.15
CA PRO A 45 -10.52 -2.17 15.33
C PRO A 45 -11.34 -1.55 14.18
N GLU A 46 -10.81 -0.49 13.56
CA GLU A 46 -11.49 0.25 12.48
C GLU A 46 -11.15 -0.27 11.07
N GLY A 47 -10.23 -1.23 10.94
CA GLY A 47 -9.79 -1.75 9.64
C GLY A 47 -8.33 -2.16 9.64
N PHE A 48 -7.55 -1.56 8.75
CA PHE A 48 -6.16 -1.91 8.49
C PHE A 48 -5.27 -0.67 8.49
N HIS A 49 -4.14 -0.78 9.18
CA HIS A 49 -3.05 0.19 9.13
C HIS A 49 -1.96 -0.36 8.22
N CYS A 50 -1.66 0.36 7.15
CA CYS A 50 -0.68 -0.03 6.16
C CYS A 50 0.54 0.88 6.29
N TYR A 51 1.72 0.29 6.39
CA TYR A 51 2.98 1.00 6.52
C TYR A 51 3.91 0.64 5.36
N PHE A 52 4.74 1.61 4.99
CA PHE A 52 5.72 1.48 3.93
C PHE A 52 7.09 1.74 4.52
N ALA A 53 8.05 0.84 4.31
CA ALA A 53 9.40 1.00 4.84
C ALA A 53 10.46 0.82 3.75
N PHE A 54 11.47 1.68 3.74
CA PHE A 54 12.57 1.61 2.77
C PHE A 54 13.83 2.21 3.39
N GLN A 55 14.96 1.51 3.28
CA GLN A 55 16.28 1.97 3.79
C GLN A 55 16.25 2.50 5.24
N GLY A 56 15.60 1.74 6.15
CA GLY A 56 15.51 2.12 7.57
C GLY A 56 14.48 3.20 7.88
N ARG A 57 13.75 3.71 6.88
CA ARG A 57 12.65 4.66 7.07
C ARG A 57 11.31 3.95 7.06
N ARG A 58 10.31 4.55 7.70
CA ARG A 58 8.93 4.06 7.73
C ARG A 58 7.95 5.23 7.58
N ALA A 59 6.97 5.06 6.70
CA ALA A 59 5.85 5.97 6.48
C ALA A 59 4.53 5.25 6.78
N GLY A 60 3.55 5.97 7.34
CA GLY A 60 2.24 5.43 7.67
C GLY A 60 1.71 5.88 9.05
N PRO A 61 0.54 5.39 9.46
CA PRO A 61 -0.29 4.43 8.71
C PRO A 61 -1.11 5.09 7.60
N LEU A 62 -1.21 4.42 6.45
CA LEU A 62 -2.36 4.55 5.57
C LEU A 62 -3.49 3.70 6.18
N VAL A 63 -4.57 4.34 6.59
CA VAL A 63 -5.72 3.67 7.20
C VAL A 63 -6.71 3.29 6.12
N VAL A 64 -7.08 2.01 6.07
CA VAL A 64 -8.06 1.47 5.13
C VAL A 64 -9.13 0.73 5.93
N SER A 65 -10.39 1.13 5.76
CA SER A 65 -11.50 0.45 6.45
C SER A 65 -11.67 -0.99 5.94
N THR A 66 -12.26 -1.88 6.74
CA THR A 66 -12.44 -3.29 6.32
C THR A 66 -13.28 -3.43 5.05
N SER A 67 -14.34 -2.63 4.92
CA SER A 67 -15.23 -2.65 3.74
C SER A 67 -14.50 -2.16 2.49
N GLU A 68 -13.70 -1.11 2.61
CA GLU A 68 -12.90 -0.57 1.53
C GLU A 68 -11.79 -1.54 1.10
N ALA A 69 -11.05 -2.12 2.06
CA ALA A 69 -10.01 -3.10 1.80
C ALA A 69 -10.59 -4.31 1.04
N LYS A 70 -11.73 -4.84 1.49
CA LYS A 70 -12.43 -5.93 0.81
C LYS A 70 -12.78 -5.56 -0.64
N ARG A 71 -13.43 -4.41 -0.83
CA ARG A 71 -13.86 -3.94 -2.16
C ARG A 71 -12.68 -3.79 -3.10
N LYS A 72 -11.60 -3.12 -2.67
CA LYS A 72 -10.41 -2.86 -3.48
C LYS A 72 -9.68 -4.15 -3.86
N VAL A 73 -9.49 -5.04 -2.89
CA VAL A 73 -8.85 -6.34 -3.13
C VAL A 73 -9.67 -7.22 -4.08
N GLU A 74 -10.99 -7.26 -3.91
CA GLU A 74 -11.87 -8.03 -4.79
C GLU A 74 -11.85 -7.49 -6.23
N GLN A 75 -11.95 -6.17 -6.39
CA GLN A 75 -11.82 -5.51 -7.70
C GLN A 75 -10.48 -5.82 -8.35
N TYR A 76 -9.39 -5.73 -7.59
CA TYR A 76 -8.05 -6.04 -8.09
C TYR A 76 -7.90 -7.51 -8.52
N LYS A 77 -8.39 -8.46 -7.71
CA LYS A 77 -8.37 -9.90 -8.04
C LYS A 77 -9.17 -10.24 -9.29
N GLN A 78 -10.21 -9.48 -9.59
CA GLN A 78 -11.02 -9.62 -10.80
C GLN A 78 -10.39 -8.96 -12.04
N GLY A 79 -9.16 -8.42 -11.93
CA GLY A 79 -8.49 -7.71 -13.02
C GLY A 79 -9.01 -6.30 -13.24
N GLY A 80 -9.66 -5.70 -12.23
CA GLY A 80 -10.10 -4.32 -12.26
C GLY A 80 -8.91 -3.36 -12.41
N ALA A 81 -9.16 -2.22 -13.06
CA ALA A 81 -8.16 -1.19 -13.22
C ALA A 81 -7.77 -0.58 -11.86
N ILE A 82 -6.50 -0.22 -11.73
CA ILE A 82 -6.01 0.56 -10.60
C ILE A 82 -6.60 1.97 -10.68
N ASP A 83 -7.24 2.41 -9.60
CA ASP A 83 -7.82 3.75 -9.51
C ASP A 83 -6.72 4.79 -9.25
N ALA A 84 -6.67 5.84 -10.06
CA ALA A 84 -5.77 6.97 -9.86
C ALA A 84 -5.99 7.67 -8.50
N ALA A 85 -7.20 7.61 -7.93
CA ALA A 85 -7.48 8.09 -6.58
C ALA A 85 -6.71 7.31 -5.52
N ASP A 86 -6.57 5.99 -5.70
CA ASP A 86 -5.85 5.13 -4.76
C ASP A 86 -4.34 5.34 -4.83
N ILE A 87 -3.81 5.57 -6.04
CA ILE A 87 -2.42 6.02 -6.22
C ILE A 87 -2.20 7.35 -5.49
N ARG A 88 -3.05 8.35 -5.71
CA ARG A 88 -2.95 9.67 -5.06
C ARG A 88 -3.03 9.58 -3.53
N ALA A 89 -3.81 8.65 -2.99
CA ALA A 89 -3.89 8.43 -1.55
C ALA A 89 -2.58 7.85 -0.97
N LEU A 90 -1.84 7.08 -1.78
CA LEU A 90 -0.61 6.40 -1.38
C LEU A 90 0.65 7.27 -1.57
N GLN A 91 0.65 8.18 -2.55
CA GLN A 91 1.77 9.05 -2.89
C GLN A 91 2.39 9.84 -1.72
N PRO A 92 1.64 10.45 -0.78
CA PRO A 92 2.25 11.18 0.34
C PRO A 92 3.17 10.31 1.19
N PHE A 93 2.87 9.02 1.33
CA PHE A 93 3.69 8.08 2.09
C PHE A 93 4.97 7.71 1.33
N LEU A 94 4.90 7.60 0.00
CA LEU A 94 6.07 7.36 -0.83
C LEU A 94 7.00 8.58 -0.86
N VAL A 95 6.44 9.78 -1.02
CA VAL A 95 7.23 11.03 -0.95
C VAL A 95 7.90 11.21 0.42
N ALA A 96 7.25 10.79 1.51
CA ALA A 96 7.85 10.82 2.85
C ALA A 96 9.07 9.89 2.95
N LEU A 97 9.11 8.79 2.21
CA LEU A 97 10.28 7.90 2.14
C LEU A 97 11.43 8.52 1.32
N GLU A 98 11.12 9.31 0.30
CA GLU A 98 12.11 9.98 -0.57
C GLU A 98 12.70 11.27 0.02
N SER A 99 11.86 12.12 0.62
CA SER A 99 12.25 13.47 1.07
C SER A 99 13.31 13.48 2.18
N GLN A 100 13.51 12.37 2.88
CA GLN A 100 14.61 12.20 3.84
C GLN A 100 15.90 11.66 3.20
N SER A 101 15.89 11.27 1.91
CA SER A 101 17.05 10.74 1.17
C SER A 101 17.91 11.81 0.52
N LEU A 102 17.42 13.05 0.44
CA LEU A 102 18.16 14.17 -0.14
C LEU A 102 19.12 14.86 0.84
N SER A 103 19.57 14.15 1.88
CA SER A 103 20.63 14.61 2.79
C SER A 103 21.87 13.75 2.58
N GLU A 104 22.55 13.96 1.45
CA GLU A 104 23.96 13.59 1.25
C GLU A 104 24.77 14.85 0.94
#